data_AF-A0A7Y5IYZ4-F1
#
_entry.id   AF-A0A7Y5IYZ4-F1
#
_cell.length_a   1.000
_cell.length_b   1.000
_cell.length_c   1.000
_cell.angle_alpha   90.00
_cell.angle_beta   90.00
_cell.angle_gamma   90.00
#
_symmetry.space_group_name_H-M   'P 1'
#
loop_
_entity.id
_entity.type
_entity.pdbx_description
1 polymer ?
#
loop_
_entity_poly.entity_id
_entity_poly.type
_entity_poly.pdbx_seq_one_letter_code
_entity_poly.pdbx_strand_id
1 'polypeptide(L)'
;MKKISLFFSILTTGILVLSLSACNSNPAESDTQLEALNKRLGMFNDARKFEKDQNYAISELQKIMVMDTMLTDSLTQWFTSMMQIVILPKQNKILKNSNEILAKSDSLLAKHGAGDLTSETFEQEFAALKAEHDRLTSEMEPVHAEMLKVLEEVKKASAKNMEKAQPKDVQ
;
A
#
# COMPACT_ATOMS: atom_id res chain seq x y z
N MET A 1 -24.71 60.41 -49.94
CA MET A 1 -24.94 58.96 -49.73
C MET A 1 -23.83 58.43 -48.83
N LYS A 2 -24.17 58.01 -47.62
CA LYS A 2 -23.28 57.43 -46.59
C LYS A 2 -23.26 55.91 -46.75
N LYS A 3 -22.12 55.27 -47.04
CA LYS A 3 -21.78 53.87 -46.68
C LYS A 3 -20.28 53.61 -46.85
N ILE A 4 -19.47 53.96 -45.85
CA ILE A 4 -18.15 53.34 -45.63
C ILE A 4 -18.07 53.05 -44.13
N SER A 5 -18.52 51.87 -43.76
CA SER A 5 -18.35 51.25 -42.45
C SER A 5 -18.45 49.74 -42.65
N LEU A 6 -17.79 48.99 -41.76
CA LEU A 6 -17.96 47.56 -41.49
C LEU A 6 -16.98 46.54 -42.11
N PHE A 7 -15.75 46.90 -42.47
CA PHE A 7 -14.72 45.87 -42.74
C PHE A 7 -13.50 45.86 -41.81
N PHE A 8 -13.33 46.86 -40.95
CA PHE A 8 -12.17 46.92 -40.02
C PHE A 8 -12.49 46.59 -38.55
N SER A 9 -13.73 46.26 -38.20
CA SER A 9 -14.12 46.02 -36.79
C SER A 9 -14.43 44.56 -36.45
N ILE A 10 -14.27 43.62 -37.39
CA ILE A 10 -14.59 42.20 -37.15
C ILE A 10 -13.33 41.37 -36.82
N LEU A 11 -12.14 41.86 -37.18
CA LEU A 11 -10.91 41.08 -37.00
C LEU A 11 -10.24 41.24 -35.62
N THR A 12 -10.66 42.21 -34.81
CA THR A 12 -10.07 42.48 -33.48
C THR A 12 -10.88 41.93 -32.31
N THR A 13 -12.06 41.34 -32.57
CA THR A 13 -12.96 40.82 -31.52
C THR A 13 -12.89 39.29 -31.39
N GLY A 14 -12.22 38.60 -32.32
CA GLY A 14 -12.14 37.12 -32.35
C GLY A 14 -10.99 36.49 -31.56
N ILE A 15 -10.12 37.28 -30.92
CA ILE A 15 -8.93 36.77 -30.20
C ILE A 15 -9.07 36.89 -28.67
N LEU A 16 -10.11 37.57 -28.16
CA LEU A 16 -10.22 37.85 -26.72
C LEU A 16 -11.08 36.87 -25.90
N VAL A 17 -11.59 35.79 -26.51
CA VAL A 17 -12.46 34.80 -25.81
C VAL A 17 -11.76 33.49 -25.49
N LEU A 18 -10.49 33.31 -25.87
CA LEU A 18 -9.69 32.12 -25.52
C LEU A 18 -8.68 32.33 -24.39
N SER A 19 -8.61 33.53 -23.80
CA SER A 19 -7.61 33.86 -22.76
C SER A 19 -8.16 33.95 -21.33
N LEU A 20 -9.43 33.60 -21.08
CA LEU A 20 -10.05 33.72 -19.75
C LEU A 20 -10.39 32.39 -19.06
N SER A 21 -10.04 31.24 -19.63
CA SER A 21 -10.16 29.93 -18.96
C SER A 21 -8.86 29.42 -18.35
N ALA A 22 -7.72 30.08 -18.61
CA ALA A 22 -6.47 29.82 -17.92
C ALA A 22 -6.39 30.65 -16.63
N CYS A 23 -7.45 30.60 -15.82
CA CYS A 23 -7.35 30.99 -14.41
C CYS A 23 -6.44 29.96 -13.74
N ASN A 24 -5.17 30.36 -13.65
CA ASN A 24 -4.11 30.13 -12.68
C ASN A 24 -4.40 29.36 -11.37
N SER A 25 -5.27 28.35 -11.38
CA SER A 25 -5.46 27.45 -10.24
C SER A 25 -4.21 26.61 -10.14
N ASN A 26 -3.45 26.80 -9.07
CA ASN A 26 -2.31 25.96 -8.73
C ASN A 26 -2.77 24.49 -8.76
N PRO A 27 -2.25 23.63 -9.65
CA PRO A 27 -2.66 22.23 -9.74
C PRO A 27 -2.57 21.49 -8.40
N ALA A 28 -1.66 21.93 -7.52
CA ALA A 28 -1.50 21.39 -6.16
C ALA A 28 -2.71 21.62 -5.25
N GLU A 29 -3.56 22.61 -5.56
CA GLU A 29 -4.78 22.95 -4.82
C GLU A 29 -6.06 22.48 -5.52
N SER A 30 -5.92 21.76 -6.64
CA SER A 30 -7.07 21.20 -7.35
C SER A 30 -7.74 20.08 -6.55
N ASP A 31 -9.05 19.94 -6.74
CA ASP A 31 -9.82 18.83 -6.15
C ASP A 31 -9.24 17.46 -6.56
N THR A 32 -8.75 17.35 -7.80
CA THR A 32 -8.07 16.15 -8.32
C THR A 32 -6.82 15.80 -7.49
N GLN A 33 -5.99 16.78 -7.12
CA GLN A 33 -4.81 16.56 -6.28
C GLN A 33 -5.20 16.16 -4.86
N LEU A 34 -6.24 16.79 -4.29
CA LEU A 34 -6.74 16.47 -2.95
C LEU A 34 -7.32 15.05 -2.87
N GLU A 35 -8.09 14.64 -3.88
CA GLU A 35 -8.62 13.27 -3.96
C GLU A 35 -7.49 12.25 -4.07
N ALA A 36 -6.48 12.51 -4.89
CA ALA A 36 -5.32 11.65 -5.01
C ALA A 36 -4.50 11.55 -3.70
N LEU A 37 -4.35 12.65 -2.95
CA LEU A 37 -3.73 12.63 -1.62
C LEU A 37 -4.50 11.75 -0.64
N ASN A 38 -5.83 11.83 -0.63
CA ASN A 38 -6.68 10.98 0.20
C ASN A 38 -6.55 9.50 -0.18
N LYS A 39 -6.51 9.18 -1.48
CA LYS A 39 -6.28 7.81 -1.96
C LYS A 39 -4.89 7.31 -1.54
N ARG A 40 -3.84 8.14 -1.66
CA ARG A 40 -2.49 7.81 -1.20
C ARG A 40 -2.45 7.55 0.31
N LEU A 41 -3.18 8.32 1.10
CA LEU A 41 -3.28 8.09 2.55
C LEU A 41 -3.91 6.72 2.85
N GLY A 42 -4.92 6.31 2.08
CA GLY A 42 -5.46 4.95 2.12
C GLY A 42 -4.40 3.89 1.86
N MET A 43 -3.62 4.04 0.78
CA MET A 43 -2.54 3.11 0.43
C MET A 43 -1.49 2.99 1.54
N PHE A 44 -1.11 4.13 2.14
CA PHE A 44 -0.18 4.16 3.25
C PHE A 44 -0.72 3.44 4.50
N ASN A 45 -2.01 3.60 4.79
CA ASN A 45 -2.64 2.93 5.93
C ASN A 45 -2.71 1.41 5.74
N ASP A 46 -3.02 0.94 4.53
CA ASP A 46 -3.04 -0.49 4.21
C ASP A 46 -1.64 -1.11 4.39
N ALA A 47 -0.60 -0.45 3.87
CA ALA A 47 0.79 -0.87 4.03
C ALA A 47 1.20 -0.97 5.50
N ARG A 48 0.90 0.06 6.30
CA ARG A 48 1.19 0.08 7.74
C ARG A 48 0.42 -0.97 8.53
N LYS A 49 -0.85 -1.20 8.17
CA LYS A 49 -1.66 -2.24 8.81
C LYS A 49 -1.04 -3.61 8.55
N PHE A 50 -0.70 -3.91 7.29
CA PHE A 50 -0.05 -5.16 6.93
C PHE A 50 1.27 -5.36 7.70
N GLU A 51 2.15 -4.36 7.71
CA GLU A 51 3.42 -4.43 8.45
C GLU A 51 3.19 -4.71 9.95
N LYS A 52 2.25 -3.99 10.58
CA LYS A 52 1.93 -4.16 12.00
C LYS A 52 1.39 -5.55 12.30
N ASP A 53 0.46 -6.04 11.50
CA ASP A 53 -0.18 -7.35 11.69
C ASP A 53 0.86 -8.49 11.55
N GLN A 54 1.78 -8.38 10.59
CA GLN A 54 2.88 -9.33 10.43
C GLN A 54 3.86 -9.28 11.61
N ASN A 55 4.29 -8.08 12.02
CA ASN A 55 5.22 -7.92 13.14
C ASN A 55 4.64 -8.42 14.46
N TYR A 56 3.33 -8.23 14.69
CA TYR A 56 2.64 -8.80 15.84
C TYR A 56 2.71 -10.34 15.84
N ALA A 57 2.37 -10.98 14.72
CA ALA A 57 2.39 -12.43 14.62
C ALA A 57 3.82 -13.00 14.81
N ILE A 58 4.84 -12.36 14.24
CA ILE A 58 6.25 -12.74 14.43
C ILE A 58 6.65 -12.62 15.90
N SER A 59 6.28 -11.53 16.57
CA SER A 59 6.56 -11.34 17.99
C SER A 59 5.91 -12.44 18.85
N GLU A 60 4.65 -12.78 18.59
CA GLU A 60 3.96 -13.85 19.33
C GLU A 60 4.61 -15.21 19.11
N LEU A 61 5.03 -15.50 17.87
CA LEU A 61 5.79 -16.69 17.53
C LEU A 61 7.11 -16.79 18.31
N GLN A 62 7.89 -15.70 18.34
CA GLN A 62 9.16 -15.64 19.06
C GLN A 62 8.97 -15.88 20.57
N LYS A 63 7.91 -15.32 21.17
CA LYS A 63 7.60 -15.57 22.59
C LYS A 63 7.34 -17.04 22.86
N ILE A 64 6.55 -17.71 22.02
CA ILE A 64 6.25 -19.14 22.20
C ILE A 64 7.53 -19.96 22.10
N MET A 65 8.38 -19.69 21.11
CA MET A 65 9.65 -20.41 20.96
C MET A 65 10.61 -20.21 22.14
N VAL A 66 10.64 -19.02 22.74
CA VAL A 66 11.50 -18.72 23.90
C VAL A 66 10.96 -19.36 25.17
N MET A 67 9.64 -19.33 25.37
CA MET A 67 9.00 -19.95 26.55
C MET A 67 9.01 -21.48 26.48
N ASP A 68 8.95 -22.05 25.29
CA ASP A 68 8.88 -23.48 25.08
C ASP A 68 10.21 -24.03 24.57
N THR A 69 11.21 -24.07 25.47
CA THR A 69 12.49 -24.77 25.25
C THR A 69 12.32 -26.29 25.01
N MET A 70 11.08 -26.80 24.98
CA MET A 70 10.71 -28.18 24.68
C MET A 70 10.06 -28.38 23.30
N LEU A 71 9.94 -27.34 22.45
CA LEU A 71 9.64 -27.58 21.04
C LEU A 71 10.77 -28.46 20.48
N THR A 72 10.41 -29.66 20.03
CA THR A 72 11.36 -30.60 19.46
C THR A 72 12.13 -29.93 18.33
N ASP A 73 13.41 -30.25 18.15
CA ASP A 73 14.28 -29.66 17.11
C ASP A 73 13.59 -29.65 15.74
N SER A 74 12.78 -30.67 15.43
CA SER A 74 12.01 -30.78 14.19
C SER A 74 10.94 -29.68 13.99
N LEU A 75 10.25 -29.26 15.05
CA LEU A 75 9.20 -28.24 14.95
C LEU A 75 9.79 -26.84 14.93
N THR A 76 10.83 -26.61 15.72
CA THR A 76 11.65 -25.40 15.67
C THR A 76 12.25 -25.23 14.27
N GLN A 77 12.81 -26.30 13.70
CA GLN A 77 13.39 -26.30 12.35
C GLN A 77 12.33 -26.09 11.26
N TRP A 78 11.17 -26.75 11.36
CA TRP A 78 10.06 -26.51 10.42
C TRP A 78 9.58 -25.06 10.49
N PHE A 79 9.42 -24.50 11.69
CA PHE A 79 9.02 -23.12 11.89
C PHE A 79 10.03 -22.13 11.28
N THR A 80 11.32 -22.29 11.63
CA THR A 80 12.40 -21.47 11.08
C THR A 80 12.41 -21.54 9.56
N SER A 81 12.20 -22.73 9.00
CA SER A 81 12.09 -22.96 7.55
C SER A 81 10.90 -22.22 6.95
N MET A 82 9.68 -22.38 7.50
CA MET A 82 8.49 -21.66 7.02
C MET A 82 8.67 -20.14 7.06
N MET A 83 9.24 -19.62 8.14
CA MET A 83 9.51 -18.19 8.28
C MET A 83 10.54 -17.69 7.27
N GLN A 84 11.71 -18.33 7.19
CA GLN A 84 12.83 -17.84 6.38
C GLN A 84 12.64 -18.08 4.89
N ILE A 85 11.99 -19.17 4.50
CA ILE A 85 11.87 -19.58 3.10
C ILE A 85 10.55 -19.10 2.48
N VAL A 86 9.47 -19.06 3.26
CA VAL A 86 8.14 -18.82 2.71
C VAL A 86 7.60 -17.45 3.12
N ILE A 87 7.50 -17.16 4.42
CA ILE A 87 6.74 -16.01 4.89
C ILE A 87 7.53 -14.70 4.80
N LEU A 88 8.75 -14.64 5.35
CA LEU A 88 9.57 -13.42 5.34
C LEU A 88 9.91 -12.95 3.91
N PRO A 89 10.28 -13.83 2.96
CA PRO A 89 10.54 -13.39 1.60
C PRO A 89 9.31 -12.78 0.92
N LYS A 90 8.12 -13.38 1.11
CA LYS A 90 6.86 -12.83 0.59
C LYS A 90 6.52 -11.49 1.23
N GLN A 91 6.64 -11.39 2.56
CA GLN A 91 6.41 -10.15 3.29
C GLN A 91 7.36 -9.04 2.81
N ASN A 92 8.66 -9.32 2.72
CA ASN A 92 9.66 -8.35 2.25
C ASN A 92 9.39 -7.90 0.82
N LYS A 93 8.97 -8.82 -0.06
CA LYS A 93 8.57 -8.48 -1.43
C LYS A 93 7.34 -7.56 -1.44
N ILE A 94 6.33 -7.86 -0.64
CA ILE A 94 5.11 -7.03 -0.53
C ILE A 94 5.44 -5.64 0.00
N LEU A 95 6.22 -5.54 1.08
CA LEU A 95 6.63 -4.26 1.65
C LEU A 95 7.47 -3.44 0.67
N LYS A 96 8.39 -4.09 -0.06
CA LYS A 96 9.16 -3.44 -1.13
C LYS A 96 8.25 -2.88 -2.22
N ASN A 97 7.34 -3.69 -2.74
CA ASN A 97 6.40 -3.25 -3.77
C ASN A 97 5.49 -2.11 -3.27
N SER A 98 5.04 -2.18 -2.02
CA SER A 98 4.23 -1.13 -1.39
C SER A 98 4.99 0.20 -1.32
N ASN A 99 6.26 0.16 -0.91
CA ASN A 99 7.12 1.33 -0.89
C ASN A 99 7.38 1.90 -2.30
N GLU A 100 7.56 1.04 -3.30
CA GLU A 100 7.69 1.48 -4.70
C GLU A 100 6.42 2.17 -5.21
N ILE A 101 5.24 1.66 -4.86
CA ILE A 101 3.95 2.28 -5.19
C ILE A 101 3.80 3.64 -4.51
N LEU A 102 4.14 3.75 -3.23
CA LEU A 102 4.10 5.03 -2.50
C LEU A 102 5.06 6.05 -3.10
N ALA A 103 6.28 5.63 -3.47
CA ALA A 103 7.25 6.49 -4.14
C ALA A 103 6.79 6.96 -5.53
N LYS A 104 6.16 6.08 -6.31
CA LYS A 104 5.50 6.46 -7.58
C LYS A 104 4.38 7.48 -7.33
N SER A 105 3.56 7.27 -6.29
CA SER A 105 2.49 8.19 -5.90
C SER A 105 3.04 9.58 -5.56
N ASP A 106 4.13 9.64 -4.79
CA ASP A 106 4.82 10.89 -4.46
C ASP A 106 5.34 11.61 -5.69
N SER A 107 5.97 10.86 -6.61
CA SER A 107 6.44 11.44 -7.86
C SER A 107 5.30 11.98 -8.73
N LEU A 108 4.16 11.29 -8.81
CA LEU A 108 3.00 11.74 -9.59
C LEU A 108 2.38 13.00 -8.99
N LEU A 109 2.18 13.02 -7.67
CA LEU A 109 1.64 14.18 -6.97
C LEU A 109 2.55 15.41 -7.11
N ALA A 110 3.88 15.21 -7.05
CA ALA A 110 4.84 16.29 -7.24
C ALA A 110 4.78 16.85 -8.68
N LYS A 111 4.77 15.97 -9.70
CA LYS A 111 4.68 16.39 -11.10
C LYS A 111 3.37 17.10 -11.42
N HIS A 112 2.23 16.57 -10.97
CA HIS A 112 0.95 17.24 -11.17
C HIS A 112 0.91 18.58 -10.44
N GLY A 113 1.37 18.63 -9.18
CA GLY A 113 1.45 19.87 -8.41
C GLY A 113 2.37 20.94 -9.02
N ALA A 114 3.43 20.53 -9.72
CA ALA A 114 4.31 21.41 -10.48
C ALA A 114 3.73 21.86 -11.83
N GLY A 115 2.61 21.27 -12.26
CA GLY A 115 2.01 21.50 -13.59
C GLY A 115 2.71 20.77 -14.73
N ASP A 116 3.61 19.82 -14.42
CA ASP A 116 4.33 19.01 -15.41
C ASP A 116 3.46 17.93 -16.06
N LEU A 117 2.30 17.63 -15.43
CA LEU A 117 1.30 16.69 -15.92
C LEU A 117 -0.04 17.40 -16.06
N THR A 118 -0.75 17.12 -17.16
CA THR A 118 -2.16 17.50 -17.28
C THR A 118 -3.00 16.68 -16.30
N SER A 119 -4.14 17.20 -15.88
CA SER A 119 -5.03 16.49 -14.96
C SER A 119 -5.53 15.16 -15.54
N GLU A 120 -5.80 15.10 -16.85
CA GLU A 120 -6.20 13.85 -17.52
C GLU A 120 -5.10 12.78 -17.45
N THR A 121 -3.85 13.15 -17.76
CA THR A 121 -2.72 12.20 -17.67
C THR A 121 -2.46 11.79 -16.23
N PHE A 122 -2.53 12.73 -15.29
CA PHE A 122 -2.37 12.43 -13.86
C PHE A 122 -3.45 11.46 -13.37
N GLU A 123 -4.72 11.66 -13.70
CA GLU A 123 -5.81 10.77 -13.30
C GLU A 123 -5.63 9.37 -13.85
N GLN A 124 -5.22 9.25 -15.12
CA GLN A 124 -4.97 7.96 -15.76
C GLN A 124 -3.80 7.21 -15.10
N GLU A 125 -2.67 7.89 -14.88
CA GLU A 125 -1.49 7.29 -14.24
C GLU A 125 -1.77 6.94 -12.77
N PHE A 126 -2.50 7.79 -12.05
CA PHE A 126 -2.88 7.52 -10.67
C PHE A 126 -3.89 6.36 -10.55
N ALA A 127 -4.83 6.24 -11.49
CA ALA A 127 -5.75 5.10 -11.55
C ALA A 127 -5.00 3.78 -11.82
N ALA A 128 -4.00 3.78 -12.71
CA ALA A 128 -3.15 2.62 -12.94
C ALA A 128 -2.34 2.26 -11.69
N LEU A 129 -1.79 3.25 -10.98
CA LEU A 129 -1.08 3.05 -9.72
C LEU A 129 -2.00 2.49 -8.63
N LYS A 130 -3.24 2.96 -8.57
CA LYS A 130 -4.25 2.40 -7.66
C LYS A 130 -4.57 0.95 -8.00
N ALA A 131 -4.68 0.58 -9.27
CA ALA A 131 -4.88 -0.81 -9.66
C ALA A 131 -3.68 -1.69 -9.26
N GLU A 132 -2.45 -1.17 -9.39
CA GLU A 132 -1.24 -1.85 -8.90
C GLU A 132 -1.30 -2.07 -7.38
N HIS A 133 -1.73 -1.05 -6.63
CA HIS A 133 -1.95 -1.13 -5.19
C HIS A 133 -3.03 -2.15 -4.81
N ASP A 134 -4.20 -2.10 -5.44
CA ASP A 134 -5.32 -3.00 -5.13
C ASP A 134 -4.93 -4.47 -5.40
N ARG A 135 -4.14 -4.73 -6.46
CA ARG A 135 -3.55 -6.05 -6.69
C ARG A 135 -2.61 -6.45 -5.57
N LEU A 136 -1.71 -5.56 -5.14
CA LEU A 136 -0.80 -5.82 -4.04
C LEU A 136 -1.56 -6.11 -2.73
N THR A 137 -2.63 -5.37 -2.43
CA THR A 137 -3.48 -5.62 -1.25
C THR A 137 -4.10 -7.02 -1.29
N SER A 138 -4.54 -7.50 -2.46
CA SER A 138 -5.03 -8.88 -2.59
C SER A 138 -3.94 -9.94 -2.38
N GLU A 139 -2.66 -9.60 -2.61
CA GLU A 139 -1.52 -10.45 -2.29
C GLU A 139 -1.17 -10.43 -0.79
N MET A 140 -1.59 -9.40 -0.03
CA MET A 140 -1.33 -9.28 1.41
C MET A 140 -2.11 -10.29 2.26
N GLU A 141 -3.41 -10.47 1.97
CA GLU A 141 -4.28 -11.38 2.72
C GLU A 141 -3.77 -12.83 2.82
N PRO A 142 -3.39 -13.50 1.72
CA PRO A 142 -2.93 -14.89 1.81
C PRO A 142 -1.63 -15.02 2.60
N VAL A 143 -0.73 -14.02 2.55
CA VAL A 143 0.50 -14.03 3.36
C VAL A 143 0.18 -13.87 4.85
N HIS A 144 -0.79 -13.01 5.19
CA HIS A 144 -1.27 -12.89 6.56
C HIS A 144 -1.95 -14.17 7.07
N ALA A 145 -2.78 -14.79 6.25
CA ALA A 145 -3.42 -16.05 6.60
C ALA A 145 -2.40 -17.18 6.81
N GLU A 146 -1.36 -17.26 5.97
CA GLU A 146 -0.27 -18.23 6.11
C GLU A 146 0.49 -18.03 7.42
N MET A 147 0.79 -16.77 7.79
CA MET A 147 1.41 -16.42 9.06
C MET A 147 0.56 -16.84 10.27
N LEU A 148 -0.74 -16.55 10.24
CA LEU A 148 -1.67 -16.93 11.32
C LEU A 148 -1.78 -18.45 11.47
N LYS A 149 -1.77 -19.18 10.35
CA LYS A 149 -1.78 -20.65 10.37
C LYS A 149 -0.54 -21.21 11.05
N VAL A 150 0.64 -20.67 10.74
CA VAL A 150 1.89 -21.07 11.40
C VAL A 150 1.85 -20.76 12.91
N LEU A 151 1.38 -19.56 13.29
CA LEU A 151 1.19 -19.19 14.70
C LEU A 151 0.28 -20.18 15.44
N GLU A 152 -0.84 -20.57 14.83
CA GLU A 152 -1.78 -21.51 15.43
C GLU A 152 -1.19 -22.92 15.58
N GLU A 153 -0.45 -23.41 14.58
CA GLU A 153 0.20 -24.71 14.64
C GLU A 153 1.28 -24.76 15.73
N VAL A 154 2.06 -23.68 15.87
CA VAL A 154 3.05 -23.54 16.94
C VAL A 154 2.38 -23.48 18.32
N LYS A 155 1.29 -22.72 18.47
CA LYS A 155 0.51 -22.68 19.73
C LYS A 155 -0.01 -24.06 20.12
N LYS A 156 -0.60 -24.80 19.18
CA LYS A 156 -1.13 -26.16 19.42
C LYS A 156 -0.06 -27.13 19.83
N ALA A 157 1.09 -27.10 19.17
CA ALA A 157 2.20 -27.98 19.50
C ALA A 157 2.80 -27.64 20.86
N SER A 158 2.93 -26.35 21.17
CA SER A 158 3.44 -25.90 22.46
C SER A 158 2.53 -26.33 23.62
N ALA A 159 1.21 -26.13 23.50
CA ALA A 159 0.24 -26.60 24.49
C ALA A 159 0.34 -28.11 24.75
N LYS A 160 0.47 -28.93 23.69
CA LYS A 160 0.65 -30.39 23.83
C LYS A 160 1.94 -30.78 24.56
N ASN A 161 3.01 -30.01 24.38
CA ASN A 161 4.27 -30.26 25.08
C ASN A 161 4.17 -29.87 26.56
N MET A 162 3.51 -28.76 26.88
CA MET A 162 3.24 -28.35 28.26
C MET A 162 2.35 -29.35 28.99
N GLU A 163 1.31 -29.92 28.34
CA GLU A 163 0.48 -30.98 28.92
C GLU A 163 1.26 -32.27 29.20
N LYS A 164 2.19 -32.64 28.32
CA LYS A 164 3.05 -33.83 28.52
C LYS A 164 4.14 -33.62 29.58
N ALA A 165 4.57 -32.38 29.79
CA ALA A 165 5.57 -32.01 30.78
C ALA A 165 5.01 -31.88 32.21
N GLN A 166 3.68 -31.83 32.37
CA GLN A 166 3.09 -31.97 33.70
C GLN A 166 3.33 -33.41 34.19
N PRO A 167 4.00 -33.59 35.35
CA PRO A 167 4.17 -34.92 35.90
C PRO A 167 2.79 -35.53 36.09
N LYS A 168 2.59 -36.74 35.56
CA LYS A 168 1.49 -37.58 36.02
C LYS A 168 1.74 -37.76 37.52
N ASP A 169 0.93 -37.10 38.34
CA ASP A 169 0.91 -37.35 39.76
C ASP A 169 0.80 -38.87 39.95
N VAL A 170 1.79 -39.39 40.67
CA VAL A 170 1.84 -40.76 41.15
C VAL A 170 0.64 -40.95 42.06
N GLN A 171 -0.37 -41.69 41.60
CA GLN A 171 -1.33 -42.42 42.44
C GLN A 171 -1.57 -43.79 41.85
#